data_AF-A0A7U9X1K9-F1
#
_entry.id   AF-A0A7U9X1K9-F1
#
_cell.length_a   1.000
_cell.length_b   1.000
_cell.length_c   1.000
_cell.angle_alpha   90.00
_cell.angle_beta   90.00
_cell.angle_gamma   90.00
#
_symmetry.space_group_name_H-M   'P 1'
#
loop_
_entity.id
_entity.type
_entity.pdbx_description
1 polymer ?
#
loop_
_entity_poly.entity_id
_entity_poly.type
_entity_poly.pdbx_seq_one_letter_code
_entity_poly.pdbx_strand_id
1 'polypeptide(L)'
;MSDSEIITLGICGELIGMDSENAWYSFVKRNFPHLFPTLCCRTRFNRTRRALLQVTELLRQKLAQSFPIPASRYFVINSFPLPVCRFGRARYCRSFRTDGANYGKCSSKKETYFGFKVHALIMLEGYIMAFEVTPALVDDREGLQDLAEHRFGLVIFGTKATPKNPFLMTCAERDMPDVTEAY
;
A
#
# COMPACT_ATOMS: atom_id res chain seq x y z
N MET A 1 -7.12 -27.15 -1.27
CA MET A 1 -6.65 -25.83 -1.71
C MET A 1 -5.21 -25.62 -1.29
N SER A 2 -4.39 -25.36 -2.27
CA SER A 2 -2.96 -25.02 -2.18
C SER A 2 -2.75 -23.53 -1.93
N ASP A 3 -1.53 -23.17 -1.51
CA ASP A 3 -1.14 -21.78 -1.27
C ASP A 3 -1.16 -20.95 -2.55
N SER A 4 -0.75 -21.52 -3.68
CA SER A 4 -0.80 -20.85 -4.98
C SER A 4 -2.23 -20.50 -5.39
N GLU A 5 -3.20 -21.42 -5.20
CA GLU A 5 -4.62 -21.13 -5.50
C GLU A 5 -5.16 -19.99 -4.62
N ILE A 6 -4.75 -19.92 -3.35
CA ILE A 6 -5.17 -18.86 -2.42
C ILE A 6 -4.60 -17.51 -2.85
N ILE A 7 -3.33 -17.46 -3.23
CA ILE A 7 -2.68 -16.25 -3.76
C ILE A 7 -3.37 -15.82 -5.05
N THR A 8 -3.61 -16.74 -5.99
CA THR A 8 -4.31 -16.46 -7.24
C THR A 8 -5.70 -15.86 -7.00
N LEU A 9 -6.52 -16.48 -6.15
CA LEU A 9 -7.84 -15.92 -5.84
C LEU A 9 -7.78 -14.57 -5.12
N GLY A 10 -6.76 -14.36 -4.28
CA GLY A 10 -6.52 -13.07 -3.63
C GLY A 10 -6.26 -11.98 -4.66
N ILE A 11 -5.30 -12.19 -5.57
CA ILE A 11 -4.92 -11.21 -6.59
C ILE A 11 -6.06 -10.98 -7.58
N CYS A 12 -6.70 -12.04 -8.10
CA CYS A 12 -7.80 -11.91 -9.04
C CYS A 12 -9.01 -11.19 -8.43
N GLY A 13 -9.28 -11.40 -7.13
CA GLY A 13 -10.36 -10.70 -6.44
C GLY A 13 -10.18 -9.18 -6.44
N GLU A 14 -8.96 -8.71 -6.16
CA GLU A 14 -8.62 -7.28 -6.20
C GLU A 14 -8.67 -6.73 -7.64
N LEU A 15 -8.19 -7.48 -8.64
CA LEU A 15 -8.20 -7.06 -10.04
C LEU A 15 -9.62 -6.88 -10.62
N ILE A 16 -10.57 -7.69 -10.18
CA ILE A 16 -11.96 -7.60 -10.63
C ILE A 16 -12.69 -6.42 -9.97
N GLY A 17 -12.16 -5.89 -8.86
CA GLY A 17 -12.74 -4.73 -8.18
C GLY A 17 -14.06 -5.01 -7.46
N MET A 18 -14.29 -6.26 -7.04
CA MET A 18 -15.48 -6.58 -6.23
C MET A 18 -15.26 -6.15 -4.78
N ASP A 19 -15.95 -5.08 -4.36
CA ASP A 19 -15.84 -4.49 -3.02
C ASP A 19 -16.23 -5.40 -1.84
N SER A 20 -16.72 -6.61 -2.11
CA SER A 20 -17.15 -7.57 -1.11
C SER A 20 -16.45 -8.90 -1.30
N GLU A 21 -15.57 -9.25 -0.35
CA GLU A 21 -14.93 -10.57 -0.29
C GLU A 21 -15.97 -11.71 -0.31
N ASN A 22 -17.15 -11.49 0.29
CA ASN A 22 -18.23 -12.47 0.29
C ASN A 22 -18.83 -12.67 -1.10
N ALA A 23 -19.02 -11.57 -1.83
CA ALA A 23 -19.52 -11.63 -3.18
C ALA A 23 -18.50 -12.28 -4.11
N TRP A 24 -17.22 -11.90 -3.99
CA TRP A 24 -16.12 -12.54 -4.73
C TRP A 24 -16.05 -14.05 -4.45
N TYR A 25 -16.06 -14.46 -3.19
CA TYR A 25 -15.97 -15.87 -2.83
C TYR A 25 -17.15 -16.69 -3.35
N SER A 26 -18.36 -16.11 -3.29
CA SER A 26 -19.57 -16.75 -3.82
C SER A 26 -19.54 -16.83 -5.34
N PHE A 27 -19.01 -15.81 -6.00
CA PHE A 27 -18.81 -15.78 -7.44
C PHE A 27 -17.85 -16.87 -7.90
N VAL A 28 -16.69 -17.01 -7.23
CA VAL A 28 -15.72 -18.08 -7.54
C VAL A 28 -16.36 -19.45 -7.38
N LYS A 29 -17.06 -19.68 -6.25
CA LYS A 29 -17.72 -20.96 -5.97
C LYS A 29 -18.74 -21.34 -7.05
N ARG A 30 -19.45 -20.36 -7.62
CA ARG A 30 -20.48 -20.58 -8.64
C ARG A 30 -19.90 -20.76 -10.04
N ASN A 31 -18.90 -19.96 -10.42
CA ASN A 31 -18.47 -19.84 -11.82
C ASN A 31 -17.18 -20.60 -12.14
N PHE A 32 -16.33 -20.86 -11.14
CA PHE A 32 -15.03 -21.52 -11.34
C PHE A 32 -14.84 -22.83 -10.55
N PRO A 33 -15.86 -23.69 -10.38
CA PRO A 33 -15.69 -24.95 -9.65
C PRO A 33 -14.70 -25.90 -10.32
N HIS A 34 -14.52 -25.79 -11.64
CA HIS A 34 -13.56 -26.59 -12.40
C HIS A 34 -12.11 -26.14 -12.21
N LEU A 35 -11.87 -24.85 -11.95
CA LEU A 35 -10.53 -24.31 -11.67
C LEU A 35 -10.15 -24.49 -10.19
N PHE A 36 -11.13 -24.41 -9.30
CA PHE A 36 -10.93 -24.51 -7.85
C PHE A 36 -11.83 -25.59 -7.23
N PRO A 37 -11.63 -26.87 -7.57
CA PRO A 37 -12.52 -27.97 -7.14
C PRO A 37 -12.48 -28.19 -5.63
N THR A 38 -11.40 -27.79 -4.96
CA THR A 38 -11.22 -27.95 -3.50
C THR A 38 -11.26 -26.61 -2.75
N LEU A 39 -12.16 -25.70 -3.17
CA LEU A 39 -12.35 -24.40 -2.54
C LEU A 39 -12.68 -24.57 -1.04
N CYS A 40 -11.85 -23.99 -0.17
CA CYS A 40 -12.00 -24.15 1.27
C CYS A 40 -13.19 -23.32 1.84
N CYS A 41 -13.31 -23.20 3.17
CA CYS A 41 -14.27 -22.26 3.75
C CYS A 41 -13.66 -20.85 3.80
N ARG A 42 -14.48 -19.80 3.69
CA ARG A 42 -14.06 -18.38 3.70
C ARG A 42 -13.12 -18.05 4.87
N THR A 43 -13.41 -18.55 6.06
CA THR A 43 -12.57 -18.32 7.25
C THR A 43 -11.17 -18.89 7.09
N ARG A 44 -11.05 -20.12 6.55
CA ARG A 44 -9.75 -20.74 6.26
C ARG A 44 -9.03 -19.98 5.17
N PHE A 45 -9.72 -19.62 4.08
CA PHE A 45 -9.17 -18.80 3.00
C PHE A 45 -8.56 -17.49 3.53
N ASN A 46 -9.33 -16.69 4.27
CA ASN A 46 -8.85 -15.40 4.80
C ASN A 46 -7.71 -15.56 5.81
N ARG A 47 -7.73 -16.61 6.63
CA ARG A 47 -6.63 -16.89 7.56
C ARG A 47 -5.34 -17.26 6.82
N THR A 48 -5.43 -18.15 5.84
CA THR A 48 -4.26 -18.58 5.06
C THR A 48 -3.76 -17.46 4.15
N ARG A 49 -4.64 -16.69 3.50
CA ARG A 49 -4.26 -15.50 2.71
C ARG A 49 -3.43 -14.51 3.54
N ARG A 50 -3.82 -14.25 4.80
CA ARG A 50 -3.03 -13.41 5.71
C ARG A 50 -1.67 -14.02 6.05
N ALA A 51 -1.61 -15.33 6.29
CA ALA A 51 -0.34 -16.02 6.55
C ALA A 51 0.61 -15.99 5.33
N LEU A 52 0.07 -15.94 4.11
CA LEU A 52 0.82 -15.87 2.87
C LEU A 52 1.19 -14.44 2.42
N LEU A 53 0.97 -13.43 3.26
CA LEU A 53 1.25 -12.02 2.90
C LEU A 53 2.71 -11.80 2.50
N GLN A 54 3.66 -12.36 3.26
CA GLN A 54 5.10 -12.22 2.95
C GLN A 54 5.48 -12.90 1.64
N VAL A 55 4.88 -14.08 1.35
CA VAL A 55 5.09 -14.79 0.08
C VAL A 55 4.51 -13.98 -1.08
N THR A 56 3.34 -13.36 -0.89
CA THR A 56 2.70 -12.49 -1.88
C THR A 56 3.56 -11.26 -2.18
N GLU A 57 4.17 -10.66 -1.15
CA GLU A 57 5.10 -9.55 -1.33
C GLU A 57 6.37 -9.96 -2.08
N LEU A 58 6.94 -11.14 -1.77
CA LEU A 58 8.08 -11.67 -2.50
C LEU A 58 7.76 -11.89 -3.99
N LEU A 59 6.55 -12.38 -4.29
CA LEU A 59 6.08 -12.50 -5.68
C LEU A 59 5.99 -11.13 -6.35
N ARG A 60 5.43 -10.12 -5.70
CA ARG A 60 5.39 -8.74 -6.22
C ARG A 60 6.78 -8.24 -6.58
N GLN A 61 7.76 -8.44 -5.69
CA GLN A 61 9.16 -8.02 -5.92
C GLN A 61 9.79 -8.75 -7.10
N LYS A 62 9.59 -10.07 -7.22
CA LYS A 62 10.09 -10.85 -8.36
C LYS A 62 9.44 -10.47 -9.69
N LEU A 63 8.12 -10.20 -9.67
CA LEU A 63 7.41 -9.71 -10.86
C LEU A 63 7.98 -8.37 -11.30
N ALA A 64 8.23 -7.45 -10.37
CA ALA A 64 8.84 -6.16 -10.69
C ALA A 64 10.23 -6.28 -11.34
N GLN A 65 11.00 -7.33 -11.01
CA GLN A 65 12.30 -7.62 -11.65
C GLN A 65 12.17 -8.31 -13.01
N SER A 66 11.07 -9.05 -13.21
CA SER A 66 10.85 -9.88 -14.41
C SER A 66 10.16 -9.11 -15.54
N PHE A 67 9.39 -8.08 -15.20
CA PHE A 67 8.84 -7.16 -16.19
C PHE A 67 9.86 -6.07 -16.55
N PRO A 68 9.91 -5.65 -17.82
CA PRO A 68 10.78 -4.55 -18.25
C PRO A 68 10.20 -3.22 -17.74
N ILE A 69 10.33 -2.98 -16.44
CA ILE A 69 9.99 -1.69 -15.84
C ILE A 69 11.08 -0.69 -16.31
N PRO A 70 10.71 0.43 -16.96
CA PRO A 70 11.67 1.43 -17.39
C PRO A 70 12.53 1.91 -16.22
N ALA A 71 13.84 1.99 -16.44
CA ALA A 71 14.72 2.62 -15.47
C ALA A 71 14.44 4.12 -15.47
N SER A 72 13.78 4.61 -14.43
CA SER A 72 13.58 6.03 -14.18
C SER A 72 14.46 6.49 -13.01
N ARG A 73 14.99 7.71 -13.11
CA ARG A 73 15.62 8.40 -11.97
C ARG A 73 14.61 9.22 -11.16
N TYR A 74 13.39 9.36 -11.66
CA TYR A 74 12.36 10.21 -11.12
C TYR A 74 11.23 9.39 -10.53
N PHE A 75 10.90 9.68 -9.27
CA PHE A 75 9.84 9.03 -8.54
C PHE A 75 8.96 10.05 -7.85
N VAL A 76 7.71 9.67 -7.62
CA VAL A 76 6.75 10.40 -6.81
C VAL A 76 6.52 9.59 -5.56
N ILE A 77 6.59 10.22 -4.39
CA ILE A 77 5.99 9.62 -3.20
C ILE A 77 4.64 10.28 -2.93
N ASN A 78 3.65 9.41 -2.74
CA ASN A 78 2.31 9.79 -2.37
C ASN A 78 1.88 9.09 -1.09
N SER A 79 1.41 9.88 -0.13
CA SER A 79 0.89 9.41 1.15
C SER A 79 -0.62 9.55 1.18
N PHE A 80 -1.35 8.48 1.51
CA PHE A 80 -2.82 8.52 1.55
C PHE A 80 -3.40 7.73 2.73
N PRO A 81 -4.59 8.13 3.23
CA PRO A 81 -5.22 7.46 4.37
C PRO A 81 -5.72 6.07 4.00
N LEU A 82 -5.49 5.10 4.89
CA LEU A 82 -6.02 3.74 4.84
C LEU A 82 -6.98 3.51 6.02
N PRO A 83 -8.26 3.92 5.89
CA PRO A 83 -9.24 3.74 6.95
C PRO A 83 -9.62 2.27 7.09
N VAL A 84 -9.49 1.72 8.30
CA VAL A 84 -9.85 0.31 8.58
C VAL A 84 -11.33 0.13 8.89
N CYS A 85 -12.02 1.22 9.25
CA CYS A 85 -13.46 1.23 9.46
C CYS A 85 -14.04 2.64 9.29
N ARG A 86 -15.35 2.74 9.10
CA ARG A 86 -16.07 4.02 9.17
C ARG A 86 -15.89 4.67 10.56
N PHE A 87 -15.73 5.99 10.59
CA PHE A 87 -15.41 6.75 11.81
C PHE A 87 -16.34 6.43 13.01
N GLY A 88 -17.65 6.30 12.79
CA GLY A 88 -18.61 5.95 13.84
C GLY A 88 -18.38 4.58 14.51
N ARG A 89 -17.64 3.67 13.86
CA ARG A 89 -17.27 2.36 14.43
C ARG A 89 -15.88 2.34 15.07
N ALA A 90 -15.09 3.41 14.93
CA ALA A 90 -13.71 3.48 15.42
C ALA A 90 -13.59 3.25 16.93
N ARG A 91 -14.61 3.62 17.70
CA ARG A 91 -14.67 3.39 19.16
C ARG A 91 -14.74 1.91 19.52
N TYR A 92 -15.36 1.08 18.68
CA TYR A 92 -15.59 -0.34 18.93
C TYR A 92 -14.56 -1.24 18.23
N CYS A 93 -13.74 -0.67 17.36
CA CYS A 93 -12.72 -1.39 16.62
C CYS A 93 -11.52 -1.72 17.54
N ARG A 94 -11.50 -2.93 18.11
CA ARG A 94 -10.42 -3.39 19.00
C ARG A 94 -9.27 -4.07 18.24
N SER A 95 -9.59 -4.91 17.27
CA SER A 95 -8.58 -5.72 16.55
C SER A 95 -7.53 -4.87 15.86
N PHE A 96 -7.92 -3.86 15.07
CA PHE A 96 -6.92 -3.04 14.38
C PHE A 96 -6.15 -2.10 15.32
N ARG A 97 -6.68 -1.79 16.52
CA ARG A 97 -5.93 -0.99 17.51
C ARG A 97 -4.72 -1.75 18.04
N THR A 98 -4.86 -3.06 18.28
CA THR A 98 -3.72 -3.88 18.72
C THR A 98 -2.66 -4.00 17.64
N ASP A 99 -3.05 -3.83 16.38
CA ASP A 99 -2.17 -3.83 15.21
C ASP A 99 -1.60 -2.44 14.89
N GLY A 100 -1.83 -1.43 15.74
CA GLY A 100 -1.26 -0.08 15.60
C GLY A 100 -2.16 0.97 14.95
N ALA A 101 -3.39 0.64 14.55
CA ALA A 101 -4.31 1.62 13.96
C ALA A 101 -4.69 2.72 14.96
N ASN A 102 -4.64 3.97 14.49
CA ASN A 102 -4.94 5.14 15.30
C ASN A 102 -5.73 6.19 14.51
N TYR A 103 -6.02 7.33 15.15
CA TYR A 103 -6.71 8.44 14.50
C TYR A 103 -5.71 9.29 13.72
N GLY A 104 -6.02 9.51 12.44
CA GLY A 104 -5.29 10.43 11.58
C GLY A 104 -6.19 11.51 11.01
N LYS A 105 -5.60 12.58 10.52
CA LYS A 105 -6.31 13.68 9.86
C LYS A 105 -5.84 13.81 8.42
N CYS A 106 -6.78 13.79 7.48
CA CYS A 106 -6.52 14.07 6.08
C CYS A 106 -6.85 15.55 5.80
N SER A 107 -5.83 16.39 5.74
CA SER A 107 -5.99 17.85 5.56
C SER A 107 -6.69 18.20 4.24
N SER A 108 -6.38 17.49 3.15
CA SER A 108 -6.99 17.72 1.83
C SER A 108 -8.49 17.45 1.81
N LYS A 109 -8.96 16.43 2.55
CA LYS A 109 -10.38 16.08 2.68
C LYS A 109 -11.07 16.72 3.89
N LYS A 110 -10.31 17.45 4.73
CA LYS A 110 -10.75 17.97 6.04
C LYS A 110 -11.44 16.90 6.91
N GLU A 111 -11.01 15.65 6.80
CA GLU A 111 -11.62 14.52 7.50
C GLU A 111 -10.69 13.92 8.56
N THR A 112 -11.28 13.38 9.62
CA THR A 112 -10.57 12.52 10.58
C THR A 112 -10.97 11.08 10.30
N TYR A 113 -9.97 10.20 10.23
CA TYR A 113 -10.18 8.78 9.96
C TYR A 113 -9.51 7.94 11.04
N PHE A 114 -9.92 6.68 11.16
CA PHE A 114 -9.32 5.70 12.05
C PHE A 114 -8.72 4.57 11.21
N GLY A 115 -7.41 4.37 11.30
CA GLY A 115 -6.69 3.40 10.48
C GLY A 115 -5.19 3.66 10.43
N PHE A 116 -4.64 3.46 9.24
CA PHE A 116 -3.23 3.58 8.91
C PHE A 116 -3.02 4.61 7.81
N LYS A 117 -1.78 4.91 7.49
CA LYS A 117 -1.38 5.69 6.33
C LYS A 117 -0.51 4.83 5.42
N VAL A 118 -0.72 4.92 4.12
CA VAL A 118 0.11 4.24 3.13
C VAL A 118 1.00 5.28 2.47
N HIS A 119 2.30 5.01 2.44
CA HIS A 119 3.30 5.77 1.70
C HIS A 119 3.72 4.92 0.51
N ALA A 120 3.55 5.41 -0.72
CA ALA A 120 3.88 4.66 -1.92
C ALA A 120 4.89 5.42 -2.78
N LEU A 121 6.00 4.76 -3.11
CA LEU A 121 7.00 5.23 -4.07
C LEU A 121 6.61 4.75 -5.46
N ILE A 122 6.31 5.69 -6.33
CA ILE A 122 5.68 5.47 -7.62
C ILE A 122 6.57 6.06 -8.71
N MET A 123 6.83 5.31 -9.78
CA MET A 123 7.50 5.84 -10.97
C MET A 123 6.60 6.82 -11.72
N LEU A 124 7.16 7.70 -12.55
CA LEU A 124 6.38 8.62 -13.38
C LEU A 124 5.41 7.90 -14.33
N GLU A 125 5.75 6.67 -14.72
CA GLU A 125 4.95 5.78 -15.55
C GLU A 125 3.81 5.09 -14.76
N GLY A 126 3.73 5.28 -13.44
CA GLY A 126 2.67 4.77 -12.57
C GLY A 126 3.00 3.45 -11.84
N TYR A 127 4.20 2.90 -11.98
CA TYR A 127 4.59 1.67 -11.29
C TYR A 127 4.87 1.90 -9.80
N ILE A 128 4.21 1.15 -8.92
CA ILE A 128 4.49 1.16 -7.49
C ILE A 128 5.73 0.30 -7.22
N MET A 129 6.84 0.95 -6.89
CA MET A 129 8.11 0.26 -6.63
C MET A 129 8.19 -0.27 -5.21
N ALA A 130 7.80 0.55 -4.25
CA ALA A 130 7.78 0.23 -2.84
C ALA A 130 6.61 0.93 -2.17
N PHE A 131 6.15 0.37 -1.07
CA PHE A 131 5.18 1.03 -0.21
C PHE A 131 5.42 0.64 1.23
N GLU A 132 4.97 1.50 2.13
CA GLU A 132 5.01 1.29 3.56
C GLU A 132 3.66 1.64 4.17
N VAL A 133 3.29 0.93 5.25
CA VAL A 133 2.08 1.20 6.02
C VAL A 133 2.49 1.63 7.42
N THR A 134 2.17 2.87 7.78
CA THR A 134 2.48 3.45 9.09
C THR A 134 1.19 3.72 9.88
N PRO A 135 1.26 3.84 11.21
CA PRO A 135 0.14 4.37 11.99
C PRO A 135 -0.26 5.76 11.50
N ALA A 136 -1.57 6.05 11.46
CA ALA A 136 -2.08 7.28 10.86
C ALA A 136 -1.61 8.61 11.51
N LEU A 137 -1.13 8.56 12.75
CA LEU A 137 -0.54 9.69 13.50
C LEU A 137 0.87 10.07 13.03
N VAL A 138 1.63 9.13 12.45
CA VAL A 138 3.02 9.33 12.06
C VAL A 138 3.12 10.44 11.02
N ASP A 139 4.08 11.35 11.19
CA ASP A 139 4.33 12.43 10.23
C ASP A 139 4.73 11.83 8.88
N ASP A 140 4.28 12.42 7.78
CA ASP A 140 4.62 11.92 6.45
C ASP A 140 6.14 11.82 6.28
N ARG A 141 6.92 12.74 6.85
CA ARG A 141 8.38 12.78 6.74
C ARG A 141 9.09 11.55 7.30
N GLU A 142 8.58 10.99 8.38
CA GLU A 142 9.20 9.82 9.03
C GLU A 142 9.01 8.57 8.17
N GLY A 143 7.79 8.28 7.73
CA GLY A 143 7.54 7.15 6.81
C GLY A 143 8.14 7.33 5.42
N LEU A 144 8.48 8.58 5.04
CA LEU A 144 9.18 8.86 3.78
C LEU A 144 10.68 8.55 3.85
N GLN A 145 11.30 8.70 5.03
CA GLN A 145 12.73 8.44 5.20
C GLN A 145 13.03 6.95 4.99
N ASP A 146 12.30 6.07 5.67
CA ASP A 146 12.49 4.61 5.57
C ASP A 146 12.30 4.09 4.13
N LEU A 147 11.37 4.70 3.37
CA LEU A 147 11.10 4.34 1.97
C LEU A 147 12.18 4.85 0.98
N ALA A 148 12.87 5.94 1.33
CA ALA A 148 13.93 6.56 0.53
C ALA A 148 15.34 6.06 0.93
N GLU A 149 15.49 5.54 2.15
CA GLU A 149 16.73 4.95 2.63
C GLU A 149 17.20 3.82 1.69
N HIS A 150 18.49 3.83 1.36
CA HIS A 150 19.16 2.92 0.42
C HIS A 150 18.89 3.12 -1.08
N ARG A 151 18.24 4.22 -1.51
CA ARG A 151 17.98 4.52 -2.93
C ARG A 151 18.77 5.74 -3.43
N PHE A 152 20.09 5.57 -3.54
CA PHE A 152 21.01 6.63 -3.99
C PHE A 152 20.77 7.06 -5.45
N GLY A 153 20.87 8.36 -5.73
CA GLY A 153 20.80 8.92 -7.08
C GLY A 153 19.39 9.09 -7.64
N LEU A 154 18.35 8.97 -6.81
CA LEU A 154 16.96 9.20 -7.20
C LEU A 154 16.50 10.63 -6.86
N VAL A 155 15.70 11.19 -7.76
CA VAL A 155 14.95 12.44 -7.54
C VAL A 155 13.53 12.06 -7.17
N ILE A 156 13.11 12.45 -5.97
CA ILE A 156 11.81 12.10 -5.42
C ILE A 156 10.98 13.37 -5.26
N PHE A 157 9.83 13.40 -5.91
CA PHE A 157 8.81 14.43 -5.76
C PHE A 157 7.79 14.01 -4.69
N GLY A 158 7.67 14.78 -3.62
CA GLY A 158 6.67 14.56 -2.58
C GLY A 158 5.37 15.30 -2.89
N THR A 159 4.24 14.60 -2.90
CA THR A 159 2.92 15.24 -2.92
C THR A 159 2.55 15.71 -1.52
N LYS A 160 2.82 16.97 -1.21
CA LYS A 160 2.28 17.57 0.02
C LYS A 160 0.77 17.73 -0.17
N ALA A 161 -0.04 17.08 0.67
CA ALA A 161 -1.48 17.30 0.74
C ALA A 161 -1.88 18.72 1.24
N THR A 162 -0.92 19.66 1.29
CA THR A 162 -1.16 21.08 1.57
C THR A 162 -0.46 21.93 0.50
N PRO A 163 -1.13 22.97 -0.04
CA PRO A 163 -0.72 23.73 -1.23
C PRO A 163 0.48 24.68 -1.02
N LYS A 164 1.39 24.39 -0.09
CA LYS A 164 2.43 25.36 0.33
C LYS A 164 3.89 24.96 0.09
N ASN A 165 4.21 23.75 -0.38
CA ASN A 165 5.55 23.46 -0.94
C ASN A 165 5.60 22.03 -1.51
N PRO A 166 5.89 21.80 -2.81
CA PRO A 166 6.33 20.49 -3.26
C PRO A 166 7.67 20.16 -2.57
N PHE A 167 7.77 18.98 -1.96
CA PHE A 167 9.03 18.54 -1.34
C PHE A 167 9.87 17.84 -2.40
N LEU A 168 11.06 18.36 -2.67
CA LEU A 168 12.06 17.71 -3.52
C LEU A 168 13.07 17.03 -2.59
N MET A 169 13.09 15.70 -2.59
CA MET A 169 14.13 14.94 -1.91
C MET A 169 15.07 14.39 -2.97
N THR A 170 16.30 14.88 -3.01
CA THR A 170 17.38 14.28 -3.81
C THR A 170 18.19 13.41 -2.87
N CYS A 171 18.19 12.10 -3.09
CA CYS A 171 19.05 11.19 -2.32
C CYS A 171 20.46 11.25 -2.89
N ALA A 172 21.24 12.27 -2.50
CA ALA A 172 22.66 12.41 -2.83
C ALA A 172 23.54 11.78 -1.74
N GLU A 173 24.75 11.35 -2.12
CA GLU A 173 25.82 10.99 -1.17
C GLU A 173 25.99 12.12 -0.15
N ARG A 174 26.23 11.74 1.12
CA ARG A 174 26.32 12.66 2.26
C ARG A 174 27.11 13.92 1.87
N ASP A 175 26.48 15.07 2.18
CA ASP A 175 26.95 16.45 2.02
C ASP A 175 26.52 17.19 0.74
N MET A 176 25.34 17.83 0.79
CA MET A 176 25.14 19.21 0.29
C MET A 176 23.85 19.85 0.84
N PRO A 177 23.80 21.19 0.98
CA PRO A 177 22.82 21.90 1.79
C PRO A 177 21.46 22.04 1.13
N ASP A 178 20.46 22.32 1.98
CA ASP A 178 19.07 22.62 1.69
C ASP A 178 18.94 23.58 0.49
N VAL A 179 18.52 23.07 -0.68
CA VAL A 179 18.18 23.90 -1.84
C VAL A 179 16.70 24.22 -1.77
N THR A 180 16.36 25.11 -0.85
CA THR A 180 15.19 25.99 -1.03
C THR A 180 15.63 27.18 -1.87
N GLU A 181 14.81 27.53 -2.87
CA GLU A 181 14.92 28.65 -3.82
C GLU A 181 15.63 28.36 -5.16
N ALA A 182 14.83 28.11 -6.21
CA ALA A 182 14.93 28.83 -7.49
C ALA A 182 13.69 28.50 -8.36
N TYR A 183 12.88 29.54 -8.58
CA TYR A 183 11.72 29.70 -9.48
C TYR A 183 10.35 29.14 -9.05
#